data_AF-A0A9P4HAN3-F1
#
_entry.id   AF-A0A9P4HAN3-F1
#
_cell.length_a   1.000
_cell.length_b   1.000
_cell.length_c   1.000
_cell.angle_alpha   90.00
_cell.angle_beta   90.00
_cell.angle_gamma   90.00
#
_symmetry.space_group_name_H-M   'P 1'
#
loop_
_entity.id
_entity.type
_entity.pdbx_description
1 polymer ?
#
loop_
_entity_poly.entity_id
_entity_poly.type
_entity_poly.pdbx_seq_one_letter_code
_entity_poly.pdbx_strand_id
1 'polypeptide(L)'
;GERGRYVALSYSWGLTRTFTTTLTTYGIHKSGFTLGDLPATIRDAVLIARYMGIQYVWADSLCIIQDSAADWAYEAARMCSIYSNATVTFAA
;
A
#
# COMPACT_ATOMS: atom_id res chain seq x y z
N GLY A 1 -9.66 11.23 -7.07
CA GLY A 1 -8.37 10.88 -6.47
C GLY A 1 -7.60 12.15 -6.25
N GLU A 2 -7.12 12.40 -5.04
CA GLU A 2 -6.27 13.53 -4.74
C GLU A 2 -4.88 13.30 -5.33
N ARG A 3 -4.26 14.35 -5.87
CA ARG A 3 -2.88 14.31 -6.38
C ARG A 3 -1.96 14.76 -5.25
N GLY A 4 -1.10 13.86 -4.78
CA GLY A 4 -0.16 14.12 -3.70
C GLY A 4 1.14 13.36 -3.88
N ARG A 5 2.19 13.81 -3.20
CA ARG A 5 3.44 13.05 -3.07
C ARG A 5 3.12 11.78 -2.27
N TYR A 6 3.62 10.65 -2.74
CA TYR A 6 3.46 9.37 -2.05
C TYR A 6 4.77 8.59 -2.06
N VAL A 7 4.90 7.71 -1.07
CA VAL A 7 5.97 6.71 -1.01
C VAL A 7 5.43 5.38 -1.52
N ALA A 8 6.17 4.69 -2.36
CA ALA A 8 5.87 3.31 -2.71
C ALA A 8 6.61 2.37 -1.75
N LEU A 9 5.93 1.35 -1.25
CA LEU A 9 6.52 0.30 -0.43
C LEU A 9 6.71 -0.96 -1.29
N SER A 10 7.95 -1.42 -1.39
CA SER A 10 8.32 -2.71 -1.96
C SER A 10 8.78 -3.59 -0.80
N TYR A 11 7.98 -4.60 -0.47
CA TYR A 11 8.28 -5.47 0.66
C TYR A 11 7.81 -6.89 0.37
N SER A 12 8.52 -7.85 0.95
CA SER A 12 8.07 -9.23 0.95
C SER A 12 6.92 -9.36 1.96
N TRP A 13 5.78 -9.93 1.57
CA TRP A 13 4.60 -10.07 2.43
C TRP A 13 4.78 -11.01 3.65
N GLY A 14 6.02 -11.39 3.95
CA GLY A 14 6.36 -12.37 4.96
C GLY A 14 5.71 -13.72 4.70
N LEU A 15 5.71 -14.57 5.71
CA LEU A 15 5.05 -15.88 5.69
C LEU A 15 3.53 -15.78 5.93
N THR A 16 3.06 -14.66 6.47
CA THR A 16 1.67 -14.47 6.90
C THR A 16 1.10 -13.25 6.21
N ARG A 17 0.13 -13.47 5.30
CA ARG A 17 -0.64 -12.39 4.64
C ARG A 17 -1.62 -11.76 5.64
N THR A 18 -1.09 -11.05 6.63
CA THR A 18 -1.89 -10.55 7.76
C THR A 18 -2.74 -9.34 7.43
N PHE A 19 -2.46 -8.61 6.35
CA PHE A 19 -3.20 -7.39 6.02
C PHE A 19 -3.29 -7.15 4.50
N THR A 20 -4.27 -7.79 3.88
CA THR A 20 -4.55 -7.69 2.44
C THR A 20 -5.96 -7.14 2.19
N THR A 21 -6.09 -6.29 1.19
CA THR A 21 -7.37 -5.78 0.69
C THR A 21 -8.02 -6.82 -0.22
N THR A 22 -9.24 -7.21 0.13
CA THR A 22 -10.16 -8.02 -0.68
C THR A 22 -11.40 -7.21 -0.97
N LEU A 23 -12.29 -7.66 -1.86
CA LEU A 23 -13.55 -6.96 -2.16
C LEU A 23 -14.38 -6.68 -0.90
N THR A 24 -14.33 -7.58 0.07
CA THR A 24 -15.05 -7.46 1.35
C THR A 24 -14.37 -6.51 2.33
N THR A 25 -13.03 -6.50 2.39
CA THR A 25 -12.29 -5.62 3.32
C THR A 25 -12.00 -4.23 2.74
N TYR A 26 -12.13 -4.04 1.42
CA TYR A 26 -11.92 -2.76 0.75
C TYR A 26 -12.77 -1.64 1.35
N GLY A 27 -14.05 -1.90 1.64
CA GLY A 27 -14.93 -0.93 2.28
C GLY A 27 -14.44 -0.52 3.67
N ILE A 28 -13.95 -1.47 4.45
CA ILE A 28 -13.41 -1.27 5.79
C ILE A 28 -12.10 -0.47 5.71
N HIS A 29 -11.17 -0.89 4.86
CA HIS A 29 -9.90 -0.19 4.67
C HIS A 29 -10.10 1.25 4.17
N LYS A 30 -11.12 1.49 3.34
CA LYS A 30 -11.49 2.83 2.87
C LYS A 30 -12.12 3.69 3.97
N SER A 31 -12.81 3.10 4.93
CA SER A 31 -13.37 3.81 6.08
C SER A 31 -12.31 4.28 7.08
N GLY A 32 -11.10 3.72 6.99
CA GLY A 32 -9.97 4.00 7.86
C GLY A 32 -9.63 2.81 8.75
N PHE A 33 -8.37 2.72 9.16
CA PHE A 33 -7.83 1.67 10.02
C PHE A 33 -6.77 2.26 10.95
N THR A 34 -6.48 1.55 12.05
CA THR A 34 -5.50 2.00 13.04
C THR A 34 -4.09 1.55 12.63
N LEU A 35 -3.08 2.36 12.91
CA LEU A 35 -1.67 1.98 12.72
C LEU A 35 -1.27 0.71 13.46
N GLY A 36 -1.98 0.35 14.54
CA GLY A 36 -1.75 -0.87 15.31
C GLY A 36 -2.20 -2.16 14.59
N ASP A 37 -3.13 -2.05 13.63
CA ASP A 37 -3.63 -3.19 12.86
C ASP A 37 -2.69 -3.55 11.71
N LEU A 38 -1.78 -2.63 11.35
CA LEU A 38 -0.84 -2.80 10.26
C LEU A 38 0.33 -3.71 10.64
N PRO A 39 0.84 -4.52 9.68
CA PRO A 39 2.12 -5.19 9.81
C PRO A 39 3.24 -4.18 10.13
N ALA A 40 4.23 -4.63 10.91
CA ALA A 40 5.35 -3.77 11.32
C ALA A 40 5.99 -3.03 10.14
N THR A 41 6.20 -3.71 9.01
CA THR A 41 6.79 -3.11 7.80
C THR A 41 5.97 -1.93 7.25
N ILE A 42 4.64 -2.07 7.13
CA ILE A 42 3.79 -0.98 6.63
C ILE A 42 3.71 0.14 7.67
N ARG A 43 3.62 -0.21 8.95
CA ARG A 43 3.60 0.77 10.05
C ARG A 43 4.86 1.62 10.05
N ASP A 44 6.03 0.99 9.93
CA ASP A 44 7.31 1.69 9.91
C ASP A 44 7.44 2.56 8.65
N ALA A 45 6.99 2.06 7.49
CA ALA A 45 6.91 2.85 6.26
C ALA A 45 6.03 4.10 6.42
N VAL A 46 4.87 3.99 7.08
CA VAL A 46 4.00 5.14 7.35
C VAL A 46 4.64 6.13 8.32
N LEU A 47 5.32 5.65 9.36
CA LEU A 47 6.03 6.52 10.31
C LEU A 47 7.16 7.30 9.63
N ILE A 48 7.97 6.62 8.81
CA ILE A 48 9.06 7.25 8.06
C ILE A 48 8.51 8.23 7.02
N ALA A 49 7.47 7.85 6.27
CA ALA A 49 6.82 8.74 5.30
C ALA A 49 6.29 10.01 5.98
N ARG A 50 5.64 9.88 7.14
CA ARG A 50 5.18 11.03 7.93
C ARG A 50 6.33 11.91 8.41
N TYR A 51 7.44 11.31 8.83
CA TYR A 51 8.65 12.07 9.19
C TYR A 51 9.22 12.85 8.00
N MET A 52 9.11 12.32 6.78
CA MET A 52 9.46 13.00 5.53
C MET A 52 8.41 14.01 5.04
N GLY A 53 7.31 14.21 5.77
CA GLY A 53 6.21 15.09 5.36
C GLY A 53 5.34 14.54 4.22
N ILE A 54 5.42 13.24 3.95
CA ILE A 54 4.63 12.54 2.93
C ILE A 54 3.47 11.82 3.61
N GLN A 55 2.25 12.17 3.24
CA GLN A 55 1.03 11.65 3.89
C GLN A 55 0.53 10.34 3.28
N TYR A 56 0.92 10.05 2.03
CA TYR A 56 0.41 8.91 1.29
C TYR A 56 1.48 7.83 1.15
N VAL A 57 1.11 6.58 1.44
CA VAL A 57 1.94 5.41 1.24
C VAL A 57 1.15 4.43 0.38
N TRP A 58 1.78 3.97 -0.69
CA TRP A 58 1.26 2.92 -1.55
C TRP A 58 1.90 1.59 -1.14
N ALA A 59 1.07 0.60 -0.81
CA ALA A 59 1.49 -0.77 -0.55
C ALA A 59 0.58 -1.69 -1.36
N ASP A 60 1.17 -2.63 -2.10
CA ASP A 60 0.45 -3.57 -2.98
C ASP A 60 -0.64 -4.36 -2.24
N SER A 61 -0.40 -4.82 -1.02
CA SER A 61 -1.37 -5.56 -0.23
C SER A 61 -2.59 -4.72 0.15
N LEU A 62 -2.45 -3.40 0.24
CA LEU A 62 -3.50 -2.47 0.62
C LEU A 62 -4.21 -1.86 -0.59
N CYS A 63 -3.45 -1.54 -1.63
CA CYS A 63 -3.94 -0.79 -2.79
C CYS A 63 -4.46 -1.68 -3.92
N ILE A 64 -4.16 -2.98 -3.90
CA ILE A 64 -4.61 -3.95 -4.92
C ILE A 64 -5.60 -4.93 -4.27
N ILE A 65 -6.72 -5.18 -4.95
CA ILE A 65 -7.72 -6.15 -4.52
C ILE A 65 -7.24 -7.57 -4.85
N GLN A 66 -6.85 -8.32 -3.82
CA GLN A 66 -6.16 -9.60 -3.98
C GLN A 66 -7.05 -10.76 -4.44
N ASP A 67 -8.36 -10.67 -4.21
CA ASP A 67 -9.35 -11.66 -4.63
C ASP A 67 -9.95 -11.39 -6.02
N SER A 68 -9.48 -10.34 -6.72
CA SER A 68 -9.91 -9.98 -8.06
C SER A 68 -8.76 -10.08 -9.05
N ALA A 69 -8.77 -11.12 -9.90
CA ALA A 69 -7.75 -11.28 -10.93
C ALA A 69 -7.73 -10.13 -11.95
N ALA A 70 -8.90 -9.53 -12.23
CA ALA A 70 -9.01 -8.39 -13.12
C ALA A 70 -8.37 -7.13 -12.52
N ASP A 71 -8.62 -6.87 -11.23
CA ASP A 71 -8.04 -5.73 -10.50
C ASP A 71 -6.52 -5.90 -10.34
N TRP A 72 -6.09 -7.11 -10.00
CA TRP A 72 -4.68 -7.47 -9.93
C TRP A 72 -3.98 -7.23 -11.27
N ALA A 73 -4.54 -7.70 -12.39
CA ALA A 73 -3.93 -7.50 -13.71
C ALA A 73 -3.86 -6.01 -14.10
N TYR A 74 -4.90 -5.25 -13.76
CA TYR A 74 -4.94 -3.81 -13.99
C TYR A 74 -3.89 -3.05 -13.19
N GLU A 75 -3.78 -3.31 -11.89
CA GLU A 75 -2.80 -2.66 -11.03
C GLU A 75 -1.36 -3.15 -11.30
N ALA A 76 -1.17 -4.44 -11.64
CA ALA A 76 0.13 -4.98 -12.05
C ALA A 76 0.66 -4.28 -13.31
N ALA A 77 -0.19 -4.01 -14.30
CA ALA A 77 0.19 -3.24 -15.49
C ALA A 77 0.60 -1.79 -15.15
N ARG A 78 0.06 -1.23 -14.07
CA ARG A 78 0.35 0.13 -13.60
C ARG A 78 1.47 0.20 -12.57
N MET A 79 1.87 -0.93 -12.00
CA MET A 79 2.88 -1.03 -10.96
C MET A 79 4.17 -0.32 -11.34
N CYS A 80 4.64 -0.49 -12.59
CA CYS A 80 5.82 0.19 -13.10
C CYS A 80 5.67 1.72 -13.06
N SER A 81 4.49 2.24 -13.45
CA SER A 81 4.18 3.67 -13.39
C SER A 81 4.02 4.17 -11.95
N ILE A 82 3.50 3.36 -11.04
CA ILE A 82 3.35 3.72 -9.62
C ILE A 82 4.73 3.88 -8.98
N TYR A 83 5.62 2.89 -9.12
CA TYR A 83 6.98 3.01 -8.59
C TYR A 83 7.75 4.15 -9.26
N SER A 84 7.60 4.35 -10.58
CA SER A 84 8.28 5.43 -11.30
C SER A 84 7.81 6.84 -10.92
N ASN A 85 6.57 6.99 -10.44
CA ASN A 85 6.01 8.28 -10.03
C ASN A 85 6.06 8.49 -8.51
N ALA A 86 6.53 7.49 -7.75
CA ALA A 86 6.69 7.62 -6.31
C ALA A 86 7.79 8.62 -5.99
N THR A 87 7.59 9.42 -4.93
CA THR A 87 8.61 10.38 -4.46
C THR A 87 9.82 9.65 -3.90
N VAL A 88 9.57 8.52 -3.24
CA VAL A 88 10.60 7.62 -2.72
C VAL A 88 10.02 6.21 -2.73
N THR A 89 10.89 5.21 -2.85
CA THR A 89 10.51 3.81 -2.68
C THR A 89 11.22 3.26 -1.45
N PHE A 90 10.45 2.74 -0.51
CA PHE A 90 11.00 1.98 0.62
C PHE A 90 11.08 0.51 0.23
N ALA A 91 12.25 -0.09 0.42
CA ALA A 91 12.49 -1.51 0.21
C ALA A 91 12.76 -2.17 1.58
N ALA A 92 12.08 -3.30 1.86
CA ALA A 92 12.18 -4.02 3.13
C ALA A 92 12.22 -5.54 2.93
#